data_AF-A0AAD9GFN4-F1
#
_entry.id   AF-A0AAD9GFN4-F1
#
_cell.length_a   1.000
_cell.length_b   1.000
_cell.length_c   1.000
_cell.angle_alpha   90.00
_cell.angle_beta   90.00
_cell.angle_gamma   90.00
#
_symmetry.space_group_name_H-M   'P 1'
#
loop_
_entity.id
_entity.type
_entity.pdbx_description
1 polymer ?
#
loop_
_entity_poly.entity_id
_entity_poly.type
_entity_poly.pdbx_seq_one_letter_code
_entity_poly.pdbx_strand_id
1 'polypeptide(L)'
;MDLFEDFKGVDTCRYLGIAVSVLFTSGETLKGELYYVDFHRTQTIILKVQGRQGGDRFCLIRPSAVKSITALGCPNESVDEIPRVTQEALLECMNNISLSEDEYSQKQSQNEGPMRVSHQKPWSVRAPVTATLMCGNTEALPQDNKQWAMA
;
A
#
# COMPACT_ATOMS: atom_id res chain seq x y z
N MET A 1 -6.60 -12.31 -24.72
CA MET A 1 -6.00 -11.31 -23.84
C MET A 1 -5.92 -11.93 -22.46
N ASP A 2 -4.71 -12.18 -21.97
CA ASP A 2 -4.50 -12.63 -20.61
C ASP A 2 -4.70 -11.44 -19.67
N LEU A 3 -5.89 -11.33 -19.08
CA LEU A 3 -6.30 -10.22 -18.20
C LEU A 3 -5.40 -9.99 -16.98
N PHE A 4 -4.46 -10.91 -16.72
CA PHE A 4 -3.43 -10.71 -15.72
C PHE A 4 -2.43 -9.62 -16.11
N GLU A 5 -2.29 -9.29 -17.40
CA GLU A 5 -1.34 -8.28 -17.87
C GLU A 5 -1.70 -6.87 -17.40
N ASP A 6 -2.98 -6.51 -17.40
CA ASP A 6 -3.48 -5.21 -16.94
C ASP A 6 -3.10 -4.95 -15.47
N PHE A 7 -2.95 -6.02 -14.69
CA PHE A 7 -2.58 -5.96 -13.29
C PHE A 7 -1.08 -6.24 -13.04
N LYS A 8 -0.27 -6.51 -14.05
CA LYS A 8 1.20 -6.70 -13.87
C LYS A 8 2.00 -5.42 -14.14
N GLY A 9 1.34 -4.33 -14.52
CA GLY A 9 1.98 -3.08 -14.94
C GLY A 9 2.06 -1.98 -13.88
N VAL A 10 2.72 -0.89 -14.27
CA VAL A 10 2.83 0.38 -13.52
C VAL A 10 1.44 1.00 -13.27
N ASP A 11 0.45 0.65 -14.08
CA ASP A 11 -0.91 1.18 -14.05
C ASP A 11 -1.87 0.44 -13.08
N THR A 12 -1.37 -0.52 -12.30
CA THR A 12 -2.15 -1.25 -11.29
C THR A 12 -2.86 -0.34 -10.29
N CYS A 13 -2.27 0.82 -9.97
CA CYS A 13 -2.86 1.82 -9.08
C CYS A 13 -4.20 2.37 -9.61
N ARG A 14 -4.41 2.35 -10.93
CA ARG A 14 -5.67 2.79 -11.57
C ARG A 14 -6.84 1.85 -11.29
N TYR A 15 -6.59 0.68 -10.72
CA TYR A 15 -7.63 -0.28 -10.38
C TYR A 15 -7.97 -0.32 -8.88
N LEU A 16 -7.30 0.50 -8.06
CA LEU A 16 -7.60 0.60 -6.63
C LEU A 16 -8.97 1.25 -6.40
N GLY A 17 -9.74 0.71 -5.46
CA GLY A 17 -11.12 1.11 -5.20
C GLY A 17 -12.15 0.59 -6.21
N ILE A 18 -11.72 -0.17 -7.22
CA ILE A 18 -12.61 -0.68 -8.27
C ILE A 18 -13.10 -2.08 -7.92
N ALA A 19 -14.36 -2.35 -8.21
CA ALA A 19 -14.91 -3.70 -8.16
C ALA A 19 -14.19 -4.63 -9.16
N VAL A 20 -13.69 -5.75 -8.69
CA VAL A 20 -13.03 -6.79 -9.47
C VAL A 20 -13.66 -8.17 -9.22
N SER A 21 -13.50 -9.05 -10.20
CA SER A 21 -13.83 -10.47 -10.12
C SER A 21 -12.54 -11.28 -10.24
N VAL A 22 -12.20 -12.03 -9.20
CA VAL A 22 -11.02 -12.90 -9.15
C VAL A 22 -11.46 -14.33 -9.40
N LEU A 23 -10.95 -14.94 -10.47
CA LEU A 23 -11.10 -16.36 -10.75
C LEU A 23 -9.89 -17.10 -10.17
N PHE A 24 -10.14 -18.02 -9.25
CA PHE A 24 -9.10 -18.85 -8.67
C PHE A 24 -8.74 -20.03 -9.56
N THR A 25 -7.58 -20.63 -9.32
CA THR A 25 -7.16 -21.88 -9.97
C THR A 25 -8.07 -23.07 -9.61
N SER A 26 -8.79 -22.99 -8.48
CA SER A 26 -9.85 -23.94 -8.11
C SER A 26 -11.09 -23.86 -9.01
N GLY A 27 -11.25 -22.78 -9.79
CA GLY A 27 -12.45 -22.48 -10.56
C GLY A 27 -13.48 -21.63 -9.80
N GLU A 28 -13.29 -21.41 -8.50
CA GLU A 28 -14.13 -20.51 -7.72
C GLU A 28 -13.92 -19.05 -8.14
N THR A 29 -14.93 -18.22 -7.96
CA THR A 29 -14.87 -16.78 -8.24
C THR A 29 -15.21 -15.97 -7.01
N LEU A 30 -14.41 -14.95 -6.72
CA LEU A 30 -14.66 -14.00 -5.65
C LEU A 30 -14.74 -12.59 -6.23
N LYS A 31 -15.83 -11.89 -5.90
CA LYS A 31 -16.03 -10.49 -6.24
C LYS A 31 -15.75 -9.61 -5.02
N GLY A 32 -15.10 -8.48 -5.26
CA GLY A 32 -14.75 -7.52 -4.20
C GLY A 32 -14.20 -6.24 -4.79
N GLU A 33 -13.97 -5.26 -3.95
CA GLU A 33 -13.27 -4.02 -4.28
C GLU A 33 -11.77 -4.22 -4.07
N LEU A 34 -10.94 -3.80 -5.03
CA LEU A 34 -9.49 -3.97 -4.96
C LEU A 34 -8.85 -2.89 -4.09
N TYR A 35 -8.19 -3.29 -3.00
CA TYR A 35 -7.53 -2.36 -2.07
C TYR A 35 -6.02 -2.34 -2.22
N TYR A 36 -5.43 -3.47 -2.62
CA TYR A 36 -4.00 -3.57 -2.79
C TYR A 36 -3.66 -4.68 -3.77
N VAL A 37 -2.63 -4.46 -4.57
CA VAL A 37 -2.08 -5.46 -5.46
C VAL A 37 -0.59 -5.24 -5.62
N ASP A 38 0.19 -6.28 -5.40
CA ASP A 38 1.62 -6.30 -5.66
C ASP A 38 2.05 -7.72 -6.03
N PHE A 39 2.41 -7.90 -7.29
CA PHE A 39 2.87 -9.19 -7.82
C PHE A 39 4.38 -9.40 -7.69
N HIS A 40 5.13 -8.37 -7.31
CA HIS A 40 6.59 -8.38 -7.38
C HIS A 40 7.26 -8.48 -6.02
N ARG A 41 6.91 -7.61 -5.06
CA ARG A 41 7.61 -7.56 -3.77
C ARG A 41 6.95 -8.45 -2.73
N THR A 42 5.66 -8.20 -2.48
CA THR A 42 4.91 -8.89 -1.42
C THR A 42 4.09 -10.07 -1.93
N GLN A 43 3.89 -10.19 -3.26
CA GLN A 43 3.03 -11.20 -3.87
C GLN A 43 1.68 -11.31 -3.16
N THR A 44 0.98 -10.19 -3.05
CA THR A 44 -0.24 -10.06 -2.25
C THR A 44 -1.29 -9.26 -3.00
N ILE A 45 -2.53 -9.75 -2.98
CA ILE A 45 -3.73 -9.05 -3.42
C ILE A 45 -4.64 -8.91 -2.20
N ILE A 46 -5.19 -7.71 -1.97
CA ILE A 46 -6.17 -7.47 -0.90
C ILE A 46 -7.47 -7.00 -1.55
N LEU A 47 -8.54 -7.74 -1.27
CA LEU A 47 -9.90 -7.36 -1.65
C LEU A 47 -10.70 -7.03 -0.41
N LYS A 48 -11.53 -5.99 -0.50
CA LYS A 48 -12.66 -5.80 0.39
C LYS A 48 -13.87 -6.49 -0.21
N VAL A 49 -14.43 -7.45 0.51
CA VAL A 49 -15.59 -8.22 0.04
C VAL A 49 -16.74 -8.05 1.02
N GLN A 50 -17.96 -7.95 0.50
CA GLN A 50 -19.15 -7.87 1.33
C GLN A 50 -19.41 -9.24 1.98
N GLY A 51 -19.44 -9.28 3.30
CA GLY A 51 -19.76 -10.48 4.06
C GLY A 51 -21.25 -10.81 3.99
N ARG A 52 -21.58 -12.10 4.15
CA ARG A 52 -22.97 -12.59 4.10
C ARG A 52 -23.90 -11.98 5.15
N GLN A 53 -23.34 -11.47 6.26
CA GLN A 53 -24.11 -10.83 7.34
C GLN A 53 -24.07 -9.29 7.27
N GLY A 54 -23.73 -8.72 6.11
CA GLY A 54 -23.75 -7.27 5.90
C GLY A 54 -22.50 -6.52 6.40
N GLY A 55 -21.53 -7.21 7.01
CA GLY A 55 -20.23 -6.64 7.37
C GLY A 55 -19.21 -6.78 6.24
N ASP A 56 -18.41 -5.75 6.02
CA ASP A 56 -17.28 -5.81 5.10
C ASP A 56 -16.14 -6.63 5.71
N ARG A 57 -15.45 -7.43 4.89
CA ARG A 57 -14.24 -8.15 5.31
C ARG A 57 -13.13 -7.99 4.28
N PHE A 58 -11.89 -8.00 4.76
CA PHE A 58 -10.73 -8.00 3.89
C PHE A 58 -10.24 -9.43 3.65
N CYS A 59 -9.96 -9.76 2.39
CA CYS A 59 -9.42 -11.04 1.97
C CYS A 59 -8.01 -10.82 1.43
N LEU A 60 -7.04 -11.47 2.06
CA LEU A 60 -5.68 -11.54 1.57
C LEU A 60 -5.53 -12.77 0.65
N ILE A 61 -5.13 -12.53 -0.59
CA ILE A 61 -5.07 -13.53 -1.65
C ILE A 61 -3.65 -13.58 -2.19
N ARG A 62 -3.11 -14.80 -2.32
CA ARG A 62 -1.83 -15.03 -2.99
C ARG A 62 -2.04 -15.08 -4.51
N PRO A 63 -1.25 -14.35 -5.31
CA PRO A 63 -1.30 -14.40 -6.77
C PRO A 63 -1.20 -15.81 -7.35
N SER A 64 -0.46 -16.72 -6.70
CA SER A 64 -0.30 -18.11 -7.15
C SER A 64 -1.62 -18.90 -7.16
N ALA A 65 -2.62 -18.47 -6.37
CA ALA A 65 -3.95 -19.09 -6.34
C ALA A 65 -4.90 -18.47 -7.37
N VAL A 66 -4.49 -17.39 -8.05
CA VAL A 66 -5.33 -16.64 -8.97
C VAL A 66 -5.04 -17.08 -10.39
N LYS A 67 -6.11 -17.42 -11.13
CA LYS A 67 -6.07 -17.70 -12.56
C LYS A 67 -6.20 -16.42 -13.37
N SER A 68 -7.14 -15.54 -13.01
CA SER A 68 -7.33 -14.24 -13.66
C SER A 68 -8.04 -13.24 -12.74
N ILE A 69 -7.83 -11.95 -13.00
CA ILE A 69 -8.53 -10.85 -12.34
C ILE A 69 -9.20 -10.02 -13.42
N THR A 70 -10.48 -9.69 -13.21
CA THR A 70 -11.26 -8.88 -14.16
C THR A 70 -11.81 -7.66 -13.46
N ALA A 71 -11.48 -6.47 -13.96
CA ALA A 71 -12.12 -5.25 -13.54
C ALA A 71 -13.60 -5.25 -13.97
N LEU A 72 -14.49 -4.94 -13.03
CA LEU A 72 -15.93 -4.81 -13.28
C LEU A 72 -16.34 -3.33 -13.45
N GLY A 73 -15.40 -2.40 -13.27
CA GLY A 73 -15.58 -0.96 -13.46
C GLY A 73 -14.47 -0.35 -14.31
N CYS A 74 -14.63 0.93 -14.67
CA CYS A 74 -13.66 1.68 -15.46
C CYS A 74 -12.42 2.03 -14.64
N PRO A 75 -11.19 1.84 -15.16
CA PRO A 75 -9.97 2.27 -14.49
C PRO A 75 -10.03 3.75 -14.11
N ASN A 76 -9.51 4.11 -12.94
CA ASN A 76 -9.40 5.49 -12.50
C ASN A 76 -8.57 6.29 -13.52
N GLU A 77 -9.05 7.47 -13.89
CA GLU A 77 -8.33 8.38 -14.79
C GLU A 77 -7.27 9.18 -14.04
N SER A 78 -7.53 9.46 -12.76
CA SER A 78 -6.67 10.23 -11.87
C SER A 78 -6.51 9.57 -10.50
N VAL A 79 -5.50 9.99 -9.74
CA VAL A 79 -5.27 9.55 -8.35
C VAL A 79 -6.37 10.06 -7.41
N ASP A 80 -7.09 11.11 -7.78
CA ASP A 80 -8.14 11.71 -6.97
C ASP A 80 -9.43 10.87 -6.94
N GLU A 81 -9.62 9.98 -7.90
CA GLU A 81 -10.71 8.99 -7.92
C GLU A 81 -10.45 7.80 -6.99
N ILE A 82 -9.19 7.58 -6.58
CA ILE A 82 -8.84 6.47 -5.69
C ILE A 82 -9.39 6.77 -4.29
N PRO A 83 -10.23 5.90 -3.71
CA PRO A 83 -10.78 6.09 -2.37
C PRO A 83 -9.67 6.28 -1.34
N ARG A 84 -9.63 7.46 -0.72
CA ARG A 84 -8.66 7.77 0.32
C ARG A 84 -9.17 7.25 1.66
N VAL A 85 -8.31 6.56 2.39
CA VAL A 85 -8.59 6.21 3.79
C VAL A 85 -8.57 7.49 4.61
N THR A 86 -9.65 7.78 5.33
CA THR A 86 -9.71 8.96 6.18
C THR A 86 -8.85 8.78 7.42
N GLN A 87 -8.46 9.90 8.06
CA GLN A 87 -7.65 9.84 9.27
C GLN A 87 -8.37 9.10 10.41
N GLU A 88 -9.69 9.26 10.49
CA GLU A 88 -10.54 8.61 11.49
C GLU A 88 -10.52 7.08 11.30
N ALA A 89 -10.63 6.61 10.05
CA ALA A 89 -10.56 5.19 9.72
C ALA A 89 -9.19 4.59 10.04
N LEU A 90 -8.11 5.35 9.85
CA LEU A 90 -6.76 4.93 10.25
C LEU A 90 -6.63 4.81 11.78
N LEU A 91 -7.15 5.79 12.53
CA LEU A 91 -7.12 5.77 13.99
C LEU A 91 -7.94 4.61 14.56
N GLU A 92 -9.12 4.35 14.02
CA GLU A 92 -9.96 3.21 14.39
C GLU A 92 -9.24 1.88 14.12
N CYS A 93 -8.61 1.74 12.94
CA CYS A 93 -7.84 0.56 12.61
C CYS A 93 -6.65 0.35 13.56
N MET A 94 -5.89 1.40 13.86
CA MET A 94 -4.77 1.34 14.80
C MET A 94 -5.20 0.92 16.20
N ASN A 95 -6.34 1.45 16.69
CA ASN A 95 -6.89 1.06 17.98
C ASN A 95 -7.30 -0.41 18.01
N ASN A 96 -7.94 -0.91 16.94
CA ASN A 96 -8.34 -2.32 16.82
C ASN A 96 -7.14 -3.27 16.77
N ILE A 97 -6.03 -2.86 16.17
CA ILE A 97 -4.79 -3.64 16.16
C ILE A 97 -4.18 -3.69 17.57
N SER A 98 -4.04 -2.55 18.24
CA SER A 98 -3.47 -2.48 19.60
C SER A 98 -4.26 -3.32 20.61
N LEU A 99 -5.59 -3.29 20.55
CA LEU A 99 -6.45 -4.09 21.43
C LEU A 99 -6.28 -5.60 21.20
N SER A 100 -5.96 -6.03 19.98
CA SER A 100 -5.74 -7.44 19.65
C SER A 100 -4.37 -7.97 20.10
N GLU A 101 -3.35 -7.12 20.24
CA GLU A 101 -2.02 -7.52 20.76
C GLU A 101 -2.07 -7.88 22.25
N ASP A 102 -2.94 -7.22 23.02
CA ASP A 102 -3.16 -7.54 24.43
C ASP A 102 -3.83 -8.92 24.61
N GLU A 103 -4.76 -9.30 23.73
CA GLU A 103 -5.41 -10.62 23.75
C GLU A 103 -4.49 -11.77 23.30
N TYR A 104 -3.54 -11.53 22.40
CA TYR A 104 -2.55 -12.54 21.98
C TYR A 104 -1.48 -12.76 23.07
N SER A 105 -1.08 -11.72 23.79
CA SER A 105 -0.09 -11.80 24.87
C SER A 105 -0.60 -12.59 26.08
N GLN A 106 -1.91 -12.57 26.33
CA GLN A 106 -2.52 -13.30 27.44
C GLN A 106 -2.54 -14.83 27.23
N LYS A 107 -2.59 -15.31 25.98
CA LYS A 107 -2.55 -16.75 25.67
C LYS A 107 -1.15 -17.37 25.64
N GLN A 108 -0.10 -16.58 25.45
CA GLN A 108 1.29 -17.09 25.51
C GLN A 108 1.81 -17.29 26.94
N SER A 109 1.13 -16.74 27.95
CA SER A 109 1.57 -16.82 29.35
C SER A 109 1.22 -18.14 30.05
N GLN A 110 0.63 -19.12 29.34
CA GLN A 110 0.28 -20.43 29.90
C GLN A 110 1.12 -21.62 29.39
N ASN A 111 2.14 -21.40 28.55
CA ASN A 111 3.07 -22.45 28.14
C ASN A 111 4.51 -22.05 28.48
N GLU A 112 4.98 -22.49 29.65
CA GLU A 112 6.37 -22.33 30.08
C GLU A 112 7.33 -23.16 29.21
N GLY A 113 8.43 -22.51 28.80
CA GLY A 113 9.62 -23.15 28.23
C GLY A 113 10.71 -22.10 27.99
N PRO A 114 11.89 -22.17 28.64
CA PRO A 114 12.86 -21.09 28.62
C PRO A 114 13.84 -21.25 27.45
N MET A 115 13.68 -20.45 26.39
CA MET A 115 14.83 -19.98 25.59
C MET A 115 14.45 -18.70 24.83
N ARG A 116 14.66 -17.56 25.49
CA ARG A 116 14.58 -16.24 24.85
C ARG A 116 15.82 -16.04 23.98
N VAL A 117 15.69 -16.15 22.67
CA VAL A 117 16.52 -15.39 21.73
C VAL A 117 15.64 -14.24 21.22
N SER A 118 15.84 -13.07 21.80
CA SER A 118 15.17 -11.84 21.39
C SER A 118 15.81 -11.33 20.10
N HIS A 119 15.09 -11.45 18.99
CA HIS A 119 15.36 -10.70 17.77
C HIS A 119 14.28 -9.64 17.56
N GLN A 120 14.09 -8.76 18.54
CA GLN A 120 13.37 -7.52 18.31
C GLN A 120 14.34 -6.49 17.73
N LYS A 121 14.36 -6.35 16.40
CA LYS A 121 14.87 -5.13 15.76
C LYS A 121 13.78 -4.07 15.89
N PRO A 122 13.98 -3.00 16.69
CA PRO A 122 13.02 -1.91 16.72
C PRO A 122 13.01 -1.22 15.34
N TRP A 123 11.81 -1.08 14.77
CA TRP A 123 11.61 -0.27 13.58
C TRP A 123 11.88 1.19 13.97
N SER A 124 12.97 1.76 13.46
CA SER A 124 13.30 3.16 13.68
C SER A 124 12.30 4.05 12.94
N VAL A 125 11.42 4.70 13.70
CA VAL A 125 10.57 5.80 13.22
C VAL A 125 11.49 6.90 12.69
N ARG A 126 11.41 7.22 11.39
CA ARG A 126 12.14 8.38 10.85
C ARG A 126 11.51 9.65 11.42
N ALA A 127 12.34 10.54 11.95
CA ALA A 127 11.90 11.85 12.40
C ALA A 127 11.21 12.61 11.26
N PRO A 128 10.15 13.39 11.55
CA PRO A 128 9.49 14.22 10.55
C PRO A 128 10.48 15.24 9.99
N VAL A 129 10.68 15.23 8.67
CA VAL A 129 11.50 16.22 7.98
C VAL A 129 10.82 17.57 8.12
N THR A 130 11.43 18.46 8.90
CA THR A 130 11.01 19.85 9.00
C THR A 130 11.24 20.49 7.63
N ALA A 131 10.16 20.83 6.94
CA ALA A 131 10.23 21.62 5.71
C ALA A 131 10.88 22.97 6.04
N THR A 132 12.15 23.13 5.67
CA THR A 132 12.85 24.40 5.80
C THR A 132 12.41 25.27 4.63
N LEU A 133 11.52 26.22 4.91
CA LEU A 133 11.22 27.33 4.03
C LEU A 133 12.49 28.17 3.88
N MET A 134 13.07 28.21 2.68
CA MET A 134 14.10 29.19 2.33
C MET A 134 13.53 30.10 1.25
N CYS A 135 12.93 31.21 1.69
CA CYS A 135 12.78 32.41 0.87
C CYS A 135 14.04 33.26 1.05
N GLY A 136 14.64 33.72 -0.05
CA GLY A 136 15.72 34.71 0.00
C GLY A 136 16.39 34.92 -1.34
N ASN A 137 15.81 35.80 -2.17
CA ASN A 137 16.45 36.38 -3.35
C ASN A 137 17.64 37.26 -2.94
N THR A 138 18.76 37.20 -3.66
CA THR A 138 19.55 38.41 -4.00
C THR A 138 20.49 38.15 -5.19
N GLU A 139 20.56 39.16 -6.04
CA GLU A 139 21.33 39.29 -7.28
C GLU A 139 22.85 39.07 -7.12
N ALA A 140 23.49 38.57 -8.18
CA ALA A 140 24.92 38.77 -8.41
C ALA A 140 25.22 38.81 -9.93
N LEU A 141 25.78 39.94 -10.37
CA LEU A 141 26.28 40.24 -11.72
C LEU A 141 27.33 39.23 -12.23
N PRO A 142 27.48 39.07 -13.56
CA PRO A 142 28.62 38.36 -14.15
C PRO A 142 29.86 39.26 -14.18
N GLN A 143 30.99 38.76 -13.66
CA GLN A 143 32.31 39.39 -13.79
C GLN A 143 32.95 39.08 -15.15
N ASP A 144 33.38 40.17 -15.79
CA ASP A 144 34.34 40.28 -16.89
C ASP A 144 35.62 39.45 -16.72
N ASN A 145 36.09 38.84 -17.81
CA ASN A 145 37.47 39.01 -18.31
C ASN A 145 37.73 38.13 -19.54
N LYS A 146 38.12 38.75 -20.67
CA LYS A 146 39.33 38.37 -21.42
C LYS A 146 39.70 39.39 -22.49
N GLN A 147 40.83 40.03 -22.23
CA GLN A 147 41.66 40.81 -23.14
C GLN A 147 41.96 40.04 -24.43
N TRP A 148 41.89 40.72 -25.58
CA TRP A 148 42.73 40.42 -26.74
C TRP A 148 43.37 41.71 -27.25
N ALA A 149 44.69 41.63 -27.38
CA ALA A 149 45.58 42.70 -27.77
C ALA A 149 45.44 43.07 -29.25
N MET A 150 45.61 44.36 -29.54
CA MET A 150 45.93 44.85 -30.89
C MET A 150 47.41 45.24 -30.92
N ALA A 151 48.13 44.72 -31.91
CA ALA A 151 49.24 45.37 -32.60
C ALA A 151 49.36 44.72 -33.99
#